data_AF-A0A8J4WQ24-F1
#
_entry.id   AF-A0A8J4WQ24-F1
#
_cell.length_a   1.000
_cell.length_b   1.000
_cell.length_c   1.000
_cell.angle_alpha   90.00
_cell.angle_beta   90.00
_cell.angle_gamma   90.00
#
_symmetry.space_group_name_H-M   'P 1'
#
loop_
_entity.id
_entity.type
_entity.pdbx_description
1 polymer ?
#
loop_
_entity_poly.entity_id
_entity_poly.type
_entity_poly.pdbx_seq_one_letter_code
_entity_poly.pdbx_strand_id
1 'polypeptide(L)'
;MDCAKEMCPTCHRTRPWISDECLELVNERKRVKLLNVKRYRQLNQVIPRRMKEEREAYWNQVSADLEQAASKHEYHTLYRTLRLSGKVKSTKDNIRNADGTFVRSPTERLQRWRQFFEELYNHIPPQGPQSEPPRIDPPEVDMSDTEPTLDEVRTTVRTLKTGKAP
;
A
#
# COMPACT_ATOMS: atom_id res chain seq x y z
N MET A 1 1.24 -34.33 32.91
CA MET A 1 2.20 -33.23 32.64
C MET A 1 1.74 -32.49 31.38
N ASP A 2 0.45 -32.15 31.30
CA ASP A 2 -0.23 -31.95 30.00
C ASP A 2 -0.99 -30.62 29.91
N CYS A 3 -0.65 -29.62 30.73
CA CYS A 3 -1.32 -28.32 30.68
C CYS A 3 -0.57 -27.25 29.87
N ALA A 4 0.66 -27.52 29.41
CA ALA A 4 1.52 -26.48 28.82
C ALA A 4 1.34 -26.28 27.30
N LYS A 5 0.64 -27.17 26.59
CA LYS A 5 0.50 -27.08 25.12
C LYS A 5 -0.59 -26.09 24.66
N GLU A 6 -1.55 -25.75 25.51
CA GLU A 6 -2.75 -25.00 25.08
C GLU A 6 -2.58 -23.47 25.05
N MET A 7 -1.51 -22.91 25.62
CA MET A 7 -1.37 -21.47 25.83
C MET A 7 -0.33 -20.76 24.95
N CYS A 8 0.31 -21.45 24.00
CA CYS A 8 1.18 -20.78 23.04
C CYS A 8 0.33 -20.22 21.88
N PRO A 9 0.43 -18.90 21.56
CA PRO A 9 -0.14 -18.35 20.34
C PRO A 9 0.31 -19.20 19.16
N THR A 10 -0.62 -19.61 18.31
CA THR A 10 -0.31 -20.36 17.08
C THR A 10 0.68 -19.52 16.27
N CYS A 11 1.94 -19.95 16.27
CA CYS A 11 3.00 -19.27 15.53
C CYS A 11 2.65 -19.40 14.05
N HIS A 12 2.05 -18.36 13.48
CA HIS A 12 1.69 -18.33 12.08
C HIS A 12 2.97 -18.46 11.26
N ARG A 13 3.02 -19.48 10.41
CA ARG A 13 4.19 -19.79 9.60
C ARG A 13 4.50 -18.61 8.70
N THR A 14 5.62 -17.93 8.93
CA THR A 14 6.04 -16.74 8.16
C THR A 14 6.30 -17.05 6.69
N ARG A 15 6.44 -18.33 6.34
CA ARG A 15 6.63 -18.84 4.98
C ARG A 15 5.73 -20.05 4.75
N PRO A 16 4.53 -19.87 4.16
CA PRO A 16 3.59 -20.96 3.95
C PRO A 16 4.07 -21.98 2.90
N TRP A 17 5.16 -21.72 2.18
CA TRP A 17 5.72 -22.64 1.19
C TRP A 17 6.81 -23.59 1.71
N ILE A 18 7.36 -23.37 2.92
CA ILE A 18 8.39 -24.26 3.47
C ILE A 18 7.73 -25.47 4.12
N SER A 19 7.99 -26.69 3.64
CA SER A 19 7.44 -27.91 4.25
C SER A 19 8.05 -28.19 5.63
N ASP A 20 7.30 -28.92 6.45
CA ASP A 20 7.77 -29.33 7.78
C ASP A 20 8.97 -30.29 7.69
N GLU A 21 9.02 -31.13 6.65
CA GLU A 21 10.18 -31.99 6.35
C GLU A 21 11.44 -31.15 6.04
N CYS A 22 11.26 -30.02 5.34
CA CYS A 22 12.34 -29.09 5.06
C CYS A 22 12.85 -28.40 6.34
N LEU A 23 11.95 -28.09 7.28
CA LEU A 23 12.29 -27.58 8.62
C LEU A 23 13.02 -28.63 9.47
N GLU A 24 12.60 -29.89 9.39
CA GLU A 24 13.27 -31.01 10.03
C GLU A 24 14.70 -31.18 9.53
N LEU A 25 14.94 -31.09 8.21
CA LEU A 25 16.29 -31.11 7.64
C LEU A 25 17.16 -29.95 8.15
N VAL A 26 16.58 -28.76 8.30
CA VAL A 26 17.27 -27.60 8.89
C VAL A 26 17.64 -27.87 10.36
N ASN A 27 16.73 -28.47 11.13
CA ASN A 27 16.97 -28.83 12.52
C ASN A 27 18.04 -29.92 12.64
N GLU A 28 17.99 -30.93 11.78
CA GLU A 28 18.99 -31.99 11.72
C GLU A 28 20.37 -31.43 11.39
N ARG A 29 20.48 -30.51 10.43
CA ARG A 29 21.75 -29.81 10.13
C ARG A 29 22.32 -29.10 11.36
N LYS A 30 21.47 -28.50 12.19
CA LYS A 30 21.91 -27.86 13.45
C LYS A 30 22.45 -28.90 14.43
N ARG A 31 21.79 -30.04 14.58
CA ARG A 31 22.20 -31.14 15.48
C ARG A 31 23.54 -31.74 15.06
N VAL A 32 23.72 -32.03 13.78
CA VAL A 32 24.92 -32.73 13.29
C VAL A 32 26.15 -31.84 13.08
N LYS A 33 26.02 -30.52 13.26
CA LYS A 33 27.07 -29.53 12.93
C LYS A 33 28.44 -29.85 13.54
N LEU A 34 28.47 -30.33 14.79
CA LEU A 34 29.70 -30.68 15.51
C LEU A 34 29.88 -32.20 15.67
N LEU A 35 28.86 -32.99 15.37
CA LEU A 35 28.87 -34.45 15.56
C LEU A 35 29.32 -35.19 14.30
N ASN A 36 28.92 -34.72 13.12
CA ASN A 36 29.17 -35.42 11.86
C ASN A 36 29.39 -34.44 10.70
N VAL A 37 30.66 -34.18 10.39
CA VAL A 37 31.08 -33.24 9.34
C VAL A 37 30.61 -33.68 7.95
N LYS A 38 30.62 -34.99 7.65
CA LYS A 38 30.16 -35.51 6.36
C LYS A 38 28.66 -35.27 6.17
N ARG A 39 27.85 -35.62 7.18
CA ARG A 39 26.39 -35.40 7.15
C ARG A 39 26.03 -33.93 7.11
N TYR A 40 26.76 -33.09 7.86
CA TYR A 40 26.58 -31.63 7.80
C TYR A 40 26.81 -31.08 6.38
N ARG A 41 27.90 -31.48 5.70
CA ARG A 41 28.18 -31.06 4.32
C ARG A 41 27.07 -31.49 3.35
N GLN A 42 26.57 -32.71 3.47
CA GLN A 42 25.44 -33.20 2.66
C GLN A 42 24.19 -32.34 2.87
N LEU A 43 23.76 -32.14 4.12
CA LEU A 43 22.59 -31.33 4.43
C LEU A 43 22.74 -29.88 3.97
N ASN A 44 23.95 -29.32 4.06
CA ASN A 44 24.22 -27.96 3.61
C ASN A 44 24.09 -27.80 2.08
N GLN A 45 24.20 -28.88 1.31
CA GLN A 45 23.96 -28.88 -0.14
C GLN A 45 22.49 -29.18 -0.48
N VAL A 46 21.86 -30.11 0.24
CA VAL A 46 20.48 -30.56 -0.04
C VAL A 46 19.45 -29.50 0.35
N ILE A 47 19.60 -28.87 1.52
CA ILE A 47 18.59 -27.93 2.04
C ILE A 47 18.34 -26.74 1.09
N PRO A 48 19.37 -26.04 0.56
CA PRO A 48 19.12 -24.92 -0.35
C PRO A 48 18.43 -25.34 -1.65
N ARG A 49 18.76 -26.53 -2.20
CA ARG A 49 18.12 -27.07 -3.40
C ARG A 49 16.64 -27.35 -3.16
N ARG A 50 16.35 -28.08 -2.09
CA ARG A 50 14.98 -28.41 -1.70
C ARG A 50 14.14 -27.17 -1.39
N MET A 51 14.71 -26.19 -0.67
CA MET A 51 14.01 -24.92 -0.41
C MET A 51 13.72 -24.14 -1.69
N LYS A 52 14.61 -24.22 -2.70
CA LYS A 52 14.37 -23.60 -4.00
C LYS A 52 13.23 -24.30 -4.73
N GLU A 53 13.25 -25.63 -4.78
CA GLU A 53 12.22 -26.46 -5.43
C GLU A 53 10.84 -26.25 -4.79
N GLU A 54 10.74 -26.31 -3.46
CA GLU A 54 9.47 -26.09 -2.74
C GLU A 54 8.92 -24.68 -2.96
N ARG A 55 9.81 -23.67 -2.99
CA ARG A 55 9.43 -22.28 -3.29
C ARG A 55 8.90 -22.14 -4.72
N GLU A 56 9.59 -22.74 -5.69
CA GLU A 56 9.18 -22.71 -7.09
C GLU A 56 7.86 -23.44 -7.29
N ALA A 57 7.69 -24.63 -6.72
CA ALA A 57 6.44 -25.39 -6.77
C ALA A 57 5.26 -24.58 -6.20
N TYR A 58 5.46 -23.92 -5.06
CA TYR A 58 4.43 -23.07 -4.47
C TYR A 58 4.03 -21.91 -5.38
N TRP A 59 4.99 -21.16 -5.92
CA TRP A 59 4.68 -20.02 -6.79
C TRP A 59 4.10 -20.45 -8.14
N ASN A 60 4.51 -21.59 -8.67
CA ASN A 60 3.91 -22.19 -9.86
C ASN A 60 2.44 -22.54 -9.61
N GLN A 61 2.13 -23.13 -8.45
CA GLN A 61 0.73 -23.41 -8.07
C GLN A 61 -0.08 -22.12 -7.93
N VAL A 62 0.45 -21.10 -7.23
CA VAL A 62 -0.21 -19.81 -7.09
C VAL A 62 -0.46 -19.15 -8.45
N SER A 63 0.49 -19.26 -9.39
CA SER A 63 0.34 -18.77 -10.77
C SER A 63 -0.77 -19.51 -11.51
N ALA A 64 -0.82 -20.84 -11.41
CA ALA A 64 -1.86 -21.64 -12.04
C ALA A 64 -3.26 -21.33 -11.48
N ASP A 65 -3.37 -21.14 -10.16
CA ASP A 65 -4.62 -20.75 -9.51
C ASP A 65 -5.09 -19.36 -9.98
N LEU A 66 -4.16 -18.42 -10.17
CA LEU A 66 -4.43 -17.09 -10.72
C LEU A 66 -4.95 -17.15 -12.17
N GLU A 67 -4.30 -17.94 -13.03
CA GLU A 67 -4.73 -18.13 -14.42
C GLU A 67 -6.12 -18.77 -14.50
N GLN A 68 -6.41 -19.74 -13.62
CA GLN A 68 -7.72 -20.38 -13.54
C GLN A 68 -8.79 -19.38 -13.07
N ALA A 69 -8.51 -18.58 -12.04
CA ALA A 69 -9.43 -17.57 -11.55
C ALA A 69 -9.72 -16.49 -12.62
N ALA A 70 -8.70 -16.07 -13.36
CA ALA A 70 -8.85 -15.16 -14.50
C ALA A 70 -9.76 -15.76 -15.57
N SER A 71 -9.52 -17.00 -15.96
CA SER A 71 -10.31 -17.72 -16.97
C SER A 71 -11.79 -17.87 -16.56
N LYS A 72 -12.04 -18.10 -15.27
CA LYS A 72 -13.40 -18.19 -14.69
C LYS A 72 -14.03 -16.82 -14.38
N HIS A 73 -13.34 -15.72 -14.66
CA HIS A 73 -13.79 -14.36 -14.33
C HIS A 73 -14.04 -14.14 -12.81
N GLU A 74 -13.34 -14.89 -11.96
CA GLU A 74 -13.42 -14.79 -10.49
C GLU A 74 -12.46 -13.70 -9.97
N TYR A 75 -12.76 -12.44 -10.30
CA TYR A 75 -11.88 -11.31 -9.98
C TYR A 75 -11.63 -11.13 -8.48
N HIS A 76 -12.61 -11.44 -7.63
CA HIS A 76 -12.42 -11.36 -6.18
C HIS A 76 -11.28 -12.28 -5.70
N THR A 77 -11.29 -13.54 -6.15
CA THR A 77 -10.24 -14.53 -5.83
C THR A 77 -8.90 -14.07 -6.38
N LEU A 78 -8.87 -13.61 -7.64
CA LEU A 78 -7.67 -13.13 -8.32
C LEU A 78 -7.02 -11.95 -7.59
N TYR A 79 -7.77 -10.90 -7.25
CA TYR A 79 -7.21 -9.73 -6.56
C TYR A 79 -6.82 -10.04 -5.12
N ARG A 80 -7.54 -10.95 -4.45
CA ARG A 80 -7.19 -11.41 -3.10
C ARG A 80 -5.84 -12.14 -3.10
N THR A 81 -5.59 -13.05 -4.04
CA THR A 81 -4.32 -13.79 -4.15
C THR A 81 -3.17 -12.90 -4.62
N LEU A 82 -3.43 -11.94 -5.52
CA LEU A 82 -2.43 -10.94 -5.95
C LEU A 82 -1.92 -10.11 -4.76
N ARG A 83 -2.84 -9.71 -3.86
CA ARG A 83 -2.51 -8.94 -2.65
C ARG A 83 -1.69 -9.73 -1.64
N LEU A 84 -1.85 -11.05 -1.59
CA LEU A 84 -1.05 -11.94 -0.74
C LEU A 84 0.35 -12.19 -1.32
N SER A 85 0.50 -12.15 -2.64
CA SER A 85 1.77 -12.42 -3.33
C SER A 85 2.83 -11.35 -3.12
N GLY A 86 2.45 -10.14 -2.72
CA GLY A 86 3.41 -9.14 -2.30
C GLY A 86 2.80 -7.76 -2.10
N LYS A 87 3.39 -7.00 -1.18
CA LYS A 87 3.20 -5.55 -1.17
C LYS A 87 3.97 -5.01 -2.36
N VAL A 88 3.27 -4.53 -3.39
CA VAL A 88 3.89 -3.58 -4.33
C VAL A 88 4.45 -2.48 -3.44
N LYS A 89 5.78 -2.33 -3.40
CA LYS A 89 6.39 -1.18 -2.74
C LYS A 89 5.87 0.02 -3.52
N SER A 90 4.88 0.73 -2.97
CA SER A 90 4.51 2.03 -3.48
C SER A 90 5.80 2.84 -3.49
N THR A 91 6.22 3.23 -4.69
CA THR A 91 7.26 4.24 -4.84
C THR A 91 6.74 5.45 -4.09
N LYS A 92 7.39 5.83 -3.00
CA LYS A 92 6.99 6.97 -2.15
C LYS A 92 7.09 8.32 -2.87
N ASP A 93 7.34 8.31 -4.17
CA ASP A 93 7.75 9.44 -4.96
C ASP A 93 6.54 9.91 -5.75
N ASN A 94 5.83 10.88 -5.18
CA ASN A 94 4.67 11.51 -5.79
C ASN A 94 5.02 12.74 -6.65
N ILE A 95 6.30 13.10 -6.73
CA ILE A 95 6.76 14.28 -7.47
C ILE A 95 6.94 13.90 -8.93
N ARG A 96 6.14 14.54 -9.80
CA ARG A 96 6.21 14.38 -11.26
C ARG A 96 7.01 15.52 -11.89
N ASN A 97 7.82 15.19 -12.88
CA ASN A 97 8.41 16.15 -13.80
C ASN A 97 7.36 16.77 -14.72
N ALA A 98 7.73 17.83 -15.45
CA ALA A 98 6.89 18.44 -16.48
C ALA A 98 6.44 17.42 -17.53
N ASP A 99 7.31 16.45 -17.87
CA ASP A 99 7.03 15.37 -18.83
C ASP A 99 6.14 14.24 -18.27
N GLY A 100 5.64 14.37 -17.04
CA GLY A 100 4.77 13.39 -16.38
C GLY A 100 5.49 12.19 -15.75
N THR A 101 6.81 12.07 -15.92
CA THR A 101 7.63 11.03 -15.29
C THR A 101 7.87 11.29 -13.80
N PHE A 102 8.08 10.24 -12.99
CA PHE A 102 8.39 10.39 -11.57
C PHE A 102 9.87 10.69 -11.31
N VAL A 103 10.12 11.61 -10.39
CA VAL A 103 11.45 11.96 -9.90
C VAL A 103 11.98 10.85 -8.99
N ARG A 104 13.23 10.40 -9.20
CA ARG A 104 13.81 9.27 -8.46
C ARG A 104 14.97 9.66 -7.54
N SER A 105 15.68 10.74 -7.83
CA SER A 105 16.83 11.18 -7.04
C SER A 105 16.55 12.46 -6.23
N PRO A 106 17.21 12.67 -5.07
CA PRO A 106 17.07 13.91 -4.29
C PRO A 106 17.48 15.17 -5.08
N THR A 107 18.49 15.06 -5.96
CA THR A 107 18.97 16.15 -6.80
C THR A 107 17.92 16.57 -7.84
N GLU A 108 17.29 15.60 -8.51
CA GLU A 108 16.18 15.86 -9.42
C GLU A 108 14.99 16.50 -8.70
N ARG A 109 14.74 16.15 -7.42
CA ARG A 109 13.64 16.77 -6.65
C ARG A 109 13.89 18.25 -6.44
N LEU A 110 15.10 18.62 -6.02
CA LEU A 110 15.48 20.02 -5.83
C LEU A 110 15.35 20.80 -7.14
N GLN A 111 15.79 20.21 -8.26
CA GLN A 111 15.65 20.82 -9.57
C GLN A 111 14.19 21.00 -9.98
N ARG A 112 13.35 19.98 -9.75
CA ARG A 112 11.91 20.06 -10.05
C ARG A 112 11.19 21.10 -9.20
N TRP A 113 11.53 21.19 -7.90
CA TRP A 113 11.01 22.22 -7.01
C TRP A 113 11.41 23.62 -7.47
N ARG A 114 12.68 23.81 -7.83
CA ARG A 114 13.16 25.08 -8.38
C ARG A 114 12.37 25.50 -9.62
N GLN A 115 12.22 24.59 -10.60
CA GLN A 115 11.45 24.84 -11.82
C GLN A 115 10.00 25.20 -11.50
N PHE A 116 9.35 24.46 -10.59
CA PHE A 116 7.97 24.74 -10.17
C PHE A 116 7.80 26.15 -9.62
N PHE A 117 8.72 26.59 -8.75
CA PHE A 117 8.67 27.92 -8.16
C PHE A 117 9.01 29.02 -9.15
N GLU A 118 9.97 28.78 -10.05
CA GLU A 118 10.28 29.72 -11.13
C GLU A 118 9.07 29.91 -12.05
N GLU A 119 8.39 28.83 -12.43
CA GLU A 119 7.16 28.89 -13.23
C GLU A 119 6.05 29.64 -12.51
N LEU A 120 5.80 29.37 -11.23
CA LEU A 120 4.67 29.92 -10.47
C LEU A 120 4.81 31.41 -10.14
N TYR A 121 6.04 31.89 -9.89
CA TYR A 121 6.26 33.23 -9.36
C TYR A 121 6.90 34.21 -10.34
N ASN A 122 7.59 33.73 -11.38
CA ASN A 122 8.28 34.62 -12.32
C ASN A 122 7.48 34.85 -13.61
N HIS A 123 6.15 34.95 -13.49
CA HIS A 123 5.31 35.38 -14.61
C HIS A 123 5.64 36.81 -15.00
N ILE A 124 5.65 37.09 -16.30
CA ILE A 124 5.77 38.45 -16.82
C ILE A 124 4.59 39.26 -16.22
N PRO A 125 4.84 40.42 -15.59
CA PRO A 125 3.76 41.24 -15.08
C PRO A 125 2.79 41.53 -16.22
N PRO A 126 1.46 41.45 -15.98
CA PRO A 126 0.48 41.64 -17.04
C PRO A 126 0.74 42.97 -17.76
N GLN A 127 0.99 42.92 -19.07
CA GLN A 127 1.30 44.10 -19.90
C GLN A 127 0.05 44.96 -20.21
N GLY A 128 -0.97 44.89 -19.36
CA GLY A 128 -2.22 45.63 -19.50
C GLY A 128 -2.38 46.68 -18.41
N PRO A 129 -3.36 47.60 -18.54
CA PRO A 129 -3.76 48.43 -17.42
C PRO A 129 -4.08 47.55 -16.21
N GLN A 130 -3.70 47.99 -15.01
CA GLN A 130 -4.06 47.32 -13.76
C GLN A 130 -5.57 47.06 -13.79
N SER A 131 -5.97 45.79 -13.84
CA SER A 131 -7.39 45.44 -13.76
C SER A 131 -7.91 45.96 -12.43
N GLU A 132 -8.89 46.86 -12.46
CA GLU A 132 -9.58 47.27 -11.23
C GLU A 132 -10.01 46.00 -10.49
N PRO A 133 -9.81 45.94 -9.15
CA PRO A 133 -10.24 44.79 -8.37
C PRO A 133 -11.72 44.53 -8.68
N PRO A 134 -12.13 43.27 -8.84
CA PRO A 134 -13.51 42.95 -9.15
C PRO A 134 -14.40 43.63 -8.12
N ARG A 135 -15.39 44.39 -8.59
CA ARG A 135 -16.39 45.01 -7.74
C ARG A 135 -17.16 43.87 -7.07
N ILE A 136 -16.89 43.65 -5.79
CA ILE A 136 -17.66 42.71 -4.99
C ILE A 136 -18.97 43.42 -4.68
N ASP A 137 -20.01 43.05 -5.41
CA ASP A 137 -21.36 43.51 -5.07
C ASP A 137 -21.72 42.94 -3.69
N PRO A 138 -22.30 43.76 -2.79
CA PRO A 138 -22.80 43.27 -1.52
C PRO A 138 -23.76 42.10 -1.77
N PRO A 139 -23.79 41.08 -0.89
CA PRO A 139 -24.75 39.99 -1.02
C PRO A 139 -26.16 40.58 -1.08
N GLU A 140 -26.99 40.07 -2.01
CA GLU A 140 -28.39 40.51 -2.17
C GLU A 140 -29.23 40.24 -0.91
N VAL A 141 -28.77 39.34 -0.05
CA VAL A 141 -29.38 39.00 1.22
C VAL A 141 -28.45 39.51 2.33
N ASP A 142 -29.01 40.39 3.16
CA ASP A 142 -28.35 40.82 4.39
C ASP A 142 -28.15 39.58 5.28
N MET A 143 -26.90 39.20 5.47
CA MET A 143 -26.57 38.07 6.35
C MET A 143 -26.73 38.55 7.77
N SER A 144 -27.81 38.12 8.43
CA SER A 144 -28.04 38.48 9.82
C SER A 144 -26.97 37.84 10.71
N ASP A 145 -26.20 38.65 11.44
CA ASP A 145 -25.22 38.21 12.44
C ASP A 145 -25.88 37.82 13.79
N THR A 146 -27.21 37.79 13.86
CA THR A 146 -27.96 37.39 15.07
C THR A 146 -27.92 35.89 15.30
N GLU A 147 -27.86 35.48 16.57
CA GLU A 147 -27.94 34.08 16.97
C GLU A 147 -29.25 33.44 16.46
N PRO A 148 -29.21 32.27 15.81
CA PRO A 148 -30.40 31.65 15.22
C PRO A 148 -31.38 31.21 16.31
N THR A 149 -32.67 31.40 16.05
CA THR A 149 -33.71 31.01 17.01
C THR A 149 -33.96 29.50 16.97
N LEU A 150 -34.29 28.89 18.10
CA LEU A 150 -34.58 27.45 18.20
C LEU A 150 -35.62 26.95 17.18
N ASP A 151 -36.62 27.75 16.87
CA ASP A 151 -37.64 27.38 15.89
C ASP A 151 -37.12 27.44 14.45
N GLU A 152 -36.23 28.37 14.11
CA GLU A 152 -35.56 28.40 12.80
C GLU A 152 -34.73 27.14 12.61
N VAL A 153 -33.93 26.76 13.61
CA VAL A 153 -33.12 25.53 13.59
C VAL A 153 -34.03 24.30 13.39
N ARG A 154 -35.13 24.19 14.14
CA ARG A 154 -36.08 23.08 14.01
C ARG A 154 -36.71 23.00 12.62
N THR A 155 -37.08 24.14 12.05
CA THR A 155 -37.70 24.21 10.73
C THR A 155 -36.71 23.79 9.66
N THR A 156 -35.47 24.29 9.75
CA THR A 156 -34.37 23.95 8.84
C THR A 156 -34.08 22.45 8.87
N VAL A 157 -33.95 21.86 10.06
CA VAL A 157 -33.72 20.41 10.24
C VAL A 157 -34.84 19.57 9.62
N ARG A 158 -36.10 20.01 9.72
CA ARG A 158 -37.24 19.31 9.09
C ARG A 158 -37.25 19.43 7.56
N THR A 159 -36.77 20.55 7.02
CA THR A 159 -36.70 20.77 5.57
C THR A 159 -35.50 20.11 4.89
N LEU A 160 -34.48 19.71 5.67
CA LEU A 160 -33.32 18.99 5.14
C LEU A 160 -33.71 17.58 4.67
N LYS A 161 -33.35 17.27 3.43
CA LYS A 161 -33.53 15.92 2.86
C LYS A 161 -32.67 14.92 3.63
N THR A 162 -33.30 13.88 4.17
CA THR A 162 -32.61 12.81 4.89
C THR A 162 -31.74 11.98 3.93
N GLY A 163 -30.55 11.58 4.37
CA GLY A 163 -29.64 10.69 3.62
C GLY A 163 -28.52 11.36 2.84
N LYS A 164 -28.26 12.66 3.02
CA LYS A 164 -26.99 13.27 2.58
C LYS A 164 -25.97 13.25 3.73
N ALA A 165 -24.71 13.02 3.39
CA ALA A 165 -23.59 13.08 4.33
C ALA A 165 -23.43 14.51 4.88
N PRO A 166 -22.94 14.66 6.13
CA PRO A 166 -22.73 15.97 6.76
C PRO A 166 -21.75 16.86 6.00
#